data_AF-A0A7X6BGP1-F1
#
_entry.id   AF-A0A7X6BGP1-F1
#
_cell.length_a   1.000
_cell.length_b   1.000
_cell.length_c   1.000
_cell.angle_alpha   90.00
_cell.angle_beta   90.00
_cell.angle_gamma   90.00
#
_symmetry.space_group_name_H-M   'P 1'
#
loop_
_entity.id
_entity.type
_entity.pdbx_description
1 polymer ?
#
loop_
_entity_poly.entity_id
_entity_poly.type
_entity_poly.pdbx_seq_one_letter_code
_entity_poly.pdbx_strand_id
1 'polypeptide(L)' 'MTPDDDLWRQRFGIFALLRISGLLLFLLGMAILFSDLVRPGGALGLGMILNGCGLVMALLGPVLLRQHWAKTDRR' A
#
# COMPACT_ATOMS: atom_id res chain seq x y z
N MET A 1 9.01 -22.49 18.26
CA MET A 1 8.00 -21.68 17.54
C MET A 1 7.05 -22.66 16.91
N THR A 2 5.76 -22.51 17.17
CA THR A 2 4.76 -23.36 16.50
C THR A 2 4.66 -22.92 15.03
N PRO A 3 4.27 -23.81 14.10
CA PRO A 3 4.03 -23.45 12.71
C PRO A 3 3.06 -22.25 12.53
N ASP A 4 2.14 -22.06 13.48
CA ASP A 4 1.19 -20.95 13.52
C ASP A 4 1.85 -19.59 13.82
N ASP A 5 2.88 -19.56 14.67
CA ASP A 5 3.59 -18.32 15.03
C ASP A 5 4.32 -17.74 13.82
N ASP A 6 4.98 -18.59 13.04
CA ASP A 6 5.73 -18.17 11.85
C ASP A 6 4.80 -17.64 10.77
N LEU A 7 3.64 -18.29 10.60
CA LEU A 7 2.63 -17.92 9.63
C LEU A 7 1.96 -16.59 9.99
N TRP A 8 1.66 -16.37 11.28
CA TRP A 8 1.16 -15.10 11.78
C TRP A 8 2.17 -13.97 11.55
N ARG A 9 3.44 -14.20 11.89
CA ARG A 9 4.50 -13.21 11.76
C ARG A 9 4.75 -12.80 10.31
N GLN A 10 4.68 -13.75 9.38
CA GLN A 10 4.75 -13.48 7.94
C GLN A 10 3.54 -12.65 7.48
N ARG A 11 2.32 -13.04 7.85
CA ARG A 11 1.09 -12.32 7.50
C ARG A 11 1.11 -10.88 8.03
N PHE A 12 1.57 -10.69 9.27
CA PHE A 12 1.76 -9.36 9.86
C PHE A 12 2.78 -8.51 9.09
N GLY A 13 3.93 -9.09 8.73
CA GLY A 13 4.94 -8.41 7.93
C GLY A 13 4.41 -7.94 6.58
N ILE A 14 3.62 -8.78 5.90
CA ILE A 14 3.01 -8.41 4.60
C ILE A 14 2.00 -7.27 4.78
N PHE A 15 1.16 -7.30 5.83
CA PHE A 15 0.24 -6.20 6.12
C PHE A 15 0.96 -4.87 6.37
N ALA A 16 2.02 -4.91 7.17
CA ALA A 16 2.83 -3.74 7.47
C ALA A 16 3.49 -3.19 6.19
N LEU A 17 4.12 -4.05 5.40
CA LEU A 17 4.75 -3.70 4.13
C LEU A 17 3.75 -3.04 3.18
N LEU A 18 2.55 -3.61 3.04
CA LEU A 18 1.53 -3.10 2.12
C LEU A 18 1.02 -1.71 2.55
N ARG A 19 0.85 -1.47 3.85
CA ARG A 19 0.48 -0.16 4.38
C ARG A 19 1.60 0.86 4.19
N ILE A 20 2.84 0.47 4.49
CA ILE A 20 4.01 1.34 4.33
C ILE A 20 4.21 1.69 2.86
N SER A 21 4.09 0.71 1.95
CA SER A 21 4.22 0.95 0.51
C SER A 21 3.12 1.87 0.00
N GLY A 22 1.87 1.67 0.42
CA GLY A 22 0.77 2.55 0.04
C GLY A 22 0.94 3.98 0.57
N LEU A 23 1.40 4.12 1.82
CA LEU A 23 1.71 5.42 2.42
C LEU A 23 2.85 6.13 1.68
N LEU A 24 3.93 5.41 1.35
CA LEU A 24 5.04 5.97 0.58
C LEU A 24 4.59 6.43 -0.80
N LEU A 25 3.73 5.66 -1.47
CA LEU A 25 3.21 6.01 -2.78
C LEU A 25 2.30 7.25 -2.73
N PHE A 26 1.50 7.38 -1.66
CA PHE A 26 0.73 8.59 -1.38
C PHE A 26 1.64 9.79 -1.12
N LEU A 27 2.62 9.67 -0.23
CA LEU A 27 3.56 10.75 0.04
C LEU A 27 4.33 11.16 -1.23
N LEU A 28 4.70 10.20 -2.08
CA LEU A 28 5.31 10.47 -3.39
C LEU A 28 4.35 11.23 -4.32
N GLY A 29 3.07 10.83 -4.37
CA GLY A 29 2.03 11.55 -5.10
C GLY A 29 1.89 13.01 -4.65
N MET A 30 1.89 13.25 -3.33
CA MET A 30 1.89 14.59 -2.76
C MET A 30 3.16 15.38 -3.08
N ALA A 31 4.34 14.74 -3.02
CA ALA A 31 5.58 15.38 -3.41
C ALA A 31 5.52 15.84 -4.87
N ILE A 32 5.03 15.00 -5.79
CA ILE A 32 4.90 15.35 -7.22
C ILE A 32 3.85 16.46 -7.46
N LEU A 33 2.82 16.52 -6.62
CA LEU A 33 1.77 17.54 -6.68
C LEU A 33 2.26 18.92 -6.25
N PHE A 34 3.04 18.99 -5.18
CA PHE A 34 3.43 20.24 -4.53
C PHE A 34 4.89 20.65 -4.75
N SER A 35 5.69 19.83 -5.43
CA SER A 35 7.07 20.16 -5.77
C SER A 35 7.32 20.04 -7.27
N ASP A 36 8.40 20.70 -7.71
CA ASP A 36 8.84 20.70 -9.10
C ASP A 36 9.62 19.43 -9.47
N LEU A 37 9.40 18.32 -8.75
CA LEU A 37 10.14 17.06 -8.90
C LEU A 37 10.10 16.48 -10.32
N VAL A 38 8.96 16.66 -11.00
CA VAL A 38 8.73 16.14 -12.36
C VAL A 38 8.74 17.26 -13.40
N ARG A 39 8.20 18.43 -13.06
CA ARG A 39 8.09 19.58 -13.93
C ARG A 39 7.97 20.86 -13.09
N PRO A 40 8.55 21.99 -13.53
CA PRO A 40 8.29 23.30 -12.92
C PRO A 40 6.79 23.64 -12.94
N GLY A 41 6.24 23.93 -11.76
CA GLY A 41 4.81 24.11 -11.48
C GLY A 41 4.08 22.84 -11.01
N GLY A 42 4.80 21.73 -10.78
CA GLY A 42 4.24 20.44 -10.42
C GLY A 42 3.54 19.69 -11.57
N ALA A 43 3.19 18.43 -11.31
CA ALA A 43 2.44 17.59 -12.25
C ALA A 43 1.13 17.10 -11.62
N LEU A 44 0.15 18.01 -11.54
CA LEU A 44 -1.13 17.82 -10.83
C LEU A 44 -1.85 16.51 -11.21
N GLY A 45 -1.91 16.17 -12.50
CA GLY A 45 -2.54 14.92 -12.95
C GLY A 45 -1.80 13.66 -12.49
N LEU A 46 -0.47 13.65 -12.61
CA LEU A 46 0.37 12.51 -12.22
C LEU A 46 0.38 12.32 -10.70
N GLY A 47 0.52 13.42 -9.95
CA GLY A 47 0.48 13.41 -8.48
C GLY A 47 -0.87 12.92 -7.96
N MET A 48 -1.99 13.32 -8.56
CA MET A 48 -3.32 12.84 -8.17
C MET A 48 -3.51 11.33 -8.40
N ILE A 49 -3.04 10.80 -9.53
CA ILE A 49 -3.12 9.36 -9.82
C ILE A 49 -2.30 8.57 -8.80
N LEU A 50 -1.05 8.99 -8.55
CA LEU A 50 -0.17 8.35 -7.57
C LEU A 50 -0.75 8.42 -6.15
N ASN A 51 -1.33 9.55 -5.76
CA ASN A 51 -2.05 9.70 -4.49
C ASN A 51 -3.23 8.72 -4.40
N GLY A 52 -4.07 8.68 -5.43
CA GLY A 52 -5.23 7.79 -5.48
C GLY A 52 -4.82 6.33 -5.36
N CYS A 53 -3.82 5.90 -6.14
CA CYS A 53 -3.28 4.54 -6.09
C CYS A 53 -2.69 4.22 -4.72
N GLY A 54 -1.90 5.13 -4.13
CA GLY A 54 -1.29 4.93 -2.82
C GLY A 54 -2.32 4.79 -1.71
N LEU A 55 -3.34 5.64 -1.72
CA LEU A 55 -4.44 5.60 -0.77
C LEU A 55 -5.26 4.30 -0.91
N VAL A 56 -5.62 3.93 -2.14
CA VAL A 56 -6.33 2.68 -2.43
C VAL A 56 -5.53 1.47 -1.98
N MET A 57 -4.22 1.44 -2.25
CA MET A 57 -3.36 0.33 -1.86
C MET A 57 -3.20 0.24 -0.33
N ALA A 58 -3.06 1.38 0.36
CA ALA A 58 -2.96 1.43 1.82
C ALA A 58 -4.25 0.98 2.54
N LEU A 59 -5.42 1.30 1.96
CA LEU A 59 -6.73 1.02 2.56
C LEU A 59 -7.33 -0.32 2.12
N LEU A 60 -7.40 -0.58 0.81
CA LEU A 60 -8.03 -1.78 0.25
C LEU A 60 -7.09 -2.98 0.19
N GLY A 61 -5.79 -2.75 0.02
CA GLY A 61 -4.78 -3.81 0.02
C GLY A 61 -4.91 -4.79 1.19
N PRO A 62 -4.96 -4.34 2.46
CA PRO A 62 -5.10 -5.27 3.59
C PRO A 62 -6.44 -5.99 3.61
N VAL A 63 -7.52 -5.35 3.15
CA VAL A 63 -8.85 -5.98 3.09
C VAL A 63 -8.86 -7.14 2.09
N LEU A 64 -8.31 -6.91 0.90
CA LEU A 64 -8.20 -7.93 -0.15
C LEU A 64 -7.29 -9.09 0.27
N LEU A 65 -6.17 -8.79 0.91
CA LEU A 65 -5.23 -9.80 1.38
C LEU A 65 -5.85 -10.70 2.46
N ARG A 66 -6.61 -10.11 3.39
CA ARG A 66 -7.37 -10.87 4.40
C ARG A 66 -8.41 -11.77 3.75
N GLN A 67 -9.14 -11.28 2.75
CA GLN A 67 -10.12 -12.10 2.01
C GLN A 67 -9.46 -13.25 1.26
N HIS A 68 -8.27 -13.03 0.69
CA HIS A 68 -7.52 -14.06 -0.01
C HIS A 68 -7.10 -15.18 0.93
N TRP A 69 -6.51 -14.85 2.08
CA TRP A 69 -6.12 -15.86 3.08
C TRP A 69 -7.33 -16.60 3.67
N ALA A 70 -8.46 -15.92 3.88
CA ALA A 70 -9.68 -16.58 4.32
C ALA A 70 -10.24 -17.59 3.30
N LYS A 71 -10.00 -17.38 2.00
CA LYS A 71 -10.33 -18.36 0.95
C LYS A 71 -9.34 -19.53 0.93
N THR A 72 -8.06 -19.25 1.16
CA THR A 72 -7.01 -20.29 1.22
C THR A 72 -7.16 -21.19 2.43
N ASP A 73 -7.42 -20.65 3.63
CA ASP A 73 -7.64 -21.45 4.86
C ASP A 73 -8.94 -22.30 4.78
N ARG A 74 -9.86 -22.00 3.85
CA ARG A 74 -11.11 -22.75 3.66
C ARG A 74 -10.97 -23.94 2.69
N ARG A 75 -9.87 -24.01 1.92
CA ARG A 75 -9.58 -25.11 0.99
C ARG A 75 -8.61 -26.09 1.63
#